data_AF-A0A8H8SDP0-F1
#
_entry.id   AF-A0A8H8SDP0-F1
#
_cell.length_a   1.000
_cell.length_b   1.000
_cell.length_c   1.000
_cell.angle_alpha   90.00
_cell.angle_beta   90.00
_cell.angle_gamma   90.00
#
_symmetry.space_group_name_H-M   'P 1'
#
loop_
_entity.id
_entity.type
_entity.pdbx_description
1 polymer ?
#
loop_
_entity_poly.entity_id
_entity_poly.type
_entity_poly.pdbx_seq_one_letter_code
_entity_poly.pdbx_strand_id
1 'polypeptide(L)'
;MHRAPCRLQRFKWYAAARSPETQTDNVKTQASDSETIVNVFVVDPADESADDGHSVDTGSDDRPEVLDQETPLEPPVDTKEPEILAAPHPALFLEDVLLAIFECADIPTRARGAVVSRRFMRPALAALWRKSAKMFDIFSLIAPLEREPSILSYCFTRPIMPSDWTRFTEIYAPLIQEIHYCPSWSLSKQLSLSTFDDIARSRLQLHILPNLLSLRWHPLGTQDLRDIEIFMSPSVKSLDVAIPTVDEVYVEAFFAMAQVRTPNVRVFQFECAFRVSVIERWLCNLLESFRSLRELGLSHYYLTTNVVASASRLPELQEVLLWSRPPVGDVEDVMGLNMRQLETGAFPKLKAFSLDASLAQMQIFASKQFFNPTVLTYLHITSLEIERPSDLHDFWRR
;
A
#
# COMPACT_ATOMS: atom_id res chain seq x y z
N MET A 1 -26.23 14.96 7.34
CA MET A 1 -25.40 14.07 6.48
C MET A 1 -24.16 13.68 7.27
N HIS A 2 -24.26 12.60 8.06
CA HIS A 2 -23.14 12.09 8.85
C HIS A 2 -22.20 11.30 7.94
N ARG A 3 -20.95 11.74 7.80
CA ARG A 3 -19.88 10.95 7.18
C ARG A 3 -19.52 9.81 8.14
N ALA A 4 -19.69 8.58 7.70
CA ALA A 4 -19.17 7.41 8.40
C ALA A 4 -17.62 7.46 8.45
N PRO A 5 -16.98 7.06 9.56
CA PRO A 5 -15.54 6.97 9.62
C PRO A 5 -15.02 5.80 8.76
N CYS A 6 -13.99 6.05 7.96
CA CYS A 6 -13.20 5.01 7.31
C CYS A 6 -12.69 4.03 8.38
N ARG A 7 -13.20 2.80 8.38
CA ARG A 7 -12.61 1.69 9.15
C ARG A 7 -11.28 1.32 8.49
N LEU A 8 -10.17 1.59 9.19
CA LEU A 8 -8.91 0.90 8.94
C LEU A 8 -9.18 -0.60 9.10
N GLN A 9 -9.01 -1.38 8.03
CA GLN A 9 -8.98 -2.84 8.15
C GLN A 9 -7.71 -3.20 8.92
N ARG A 10 -7.85 -3.47 10.22
CA ARG A 10 -6.80 -4.12 11.03
C ARG A 10 -6.68 -5.56 10.53
N PHE A 11 -5.63 -5.85 9.79
CA PHE A 11 -5.26 -7.23 9.46
C PHE A 11 -4.64 -7.87 10.71
N LYS A 12 -5.38 -8.77 11.37
CA LYS A 12 -4.82 -9.68 12.37
C LYS A 12 -4.18 -10.84 11.61
N TRP A 13 -2.86 -11.01 11.74
CA TRP A 13 -2.14 -12.20 11.28
C TRP A 13 -1.84 -13.09 12.48
N TYR A 14 -2.26 -14.36 12.43
CA TYR A 14 -1.83 -15.40 13.36
C TYR A 14 -0.54 -16.02 12.82
N ALA A 15 0.54 -15.93 13.58
CA ALA A 15 1.78 -16.64 13.28
C ALA A 15 1.59 -18.14 13.57
N ALA A 16 1.50 -18.95 12.52
CA ALA A 16 1.61 -20.41 12.63
C ALA A 16 3.10 -20.78 12.65
N ALA A 17 3.56 -21.36 13.76
CA ALA A 17 4.90 -21.95 13.85
C ALA A 17 5.00 -23.13 12.87
N ARG A 18 5.89 -23.04 11.88
CA ARG A 18 6.25 -24.19 11.03
C ARG A 18 7.27 -25.05 11.77
N SER A 19 6.97 -26.35 11.85
CA SER A 19 7.89 -27.40 12.28
C SER A 19 9.04 -27.56 11.26
N PRO A 20 10.30 -27.81 11.69
CA PRO A 20 11.42 -27.92 10.77
C PRO A 20 11.41 -29.28 10.07
N GLU A 21 11.22 -29.28 8.75
CA GLU A 21 11.54 -30.42 7.91
C GLU A 21 13.06 -30.52 7.68
N THR A 22 13.56 -31.74 7.77
CA THR A 22 14.94 -32.17 7.66
C THR A 22 15.61 -31.78 6.34
N GLN A 23 16.71 -31.05 6.41
CA GLN A 23 17.66 -30.91 5.30
C GLN A 23 19.08 -31.24 5.77
N THR A 24 19.63 -32.32 5.22
CA THR A 24 21.00 -32.81 5.35
C THR A 24 21.94 -32.01 4.45
N ASP A 25 22.92 -31.32 5.05
CA ASP A 25 24.37 -31.53 4.85
C ASP A 25 25.23 -30.26 5.07
N ASN A 26 26.15 -30.41 6.03
CA ASN A 26 27.48 -29.81 6.17
C ASN A 26 27.72 -28.34 5.78
N VAL A 27 27.44 -27.44 6.73
CA VAL A 27 28.27 -26.25 6.99
C VAL A 27 28.34 -26.06 8.51
N LYS A 28 29.54 -25.89 9.08
CA LYS A 28 29.74 -25.57 10.50
C LYS A 28 29.02 -24.26 10.84
N THR A 29 27.85 -24.37 11.48
CA THR A 29 27.05 -23.24 11.94
C THR A 29 27.52 -22.81 13.32
N GLN A 30 27.88 -21.54 13.42
CA GLN A 30 28.00 -20.79 14.66
C GLN A 30 26.64 -20.81 15.38
N ALA A 31 26.64 -21.00 16.70
CA ALA A 31 25.43 -21.01 17.50
C ALA A 31 24.71 -19.66 17.34
N SER A 32 23.53 -19.70 16.72
CA SER A 32 22.58 -18.58 16.69
C SER A 32 21.89 -18.56 18.04
N ASP A 33 22.18 -17.55 18.86
CA ASP A 33 21.35 -17.20 20.00
C ASP A 33 19.93 -16.93 19.49
N SER A 34 18.95 -17.58 20.11
CA SER A 34 17.53 -17.39 19.78
C SER A 34 17.02 -16.23 20.60
N GLU A 35 16.81 -15.09 19.94
CA GLU A 35 16.19 -13.92 20.55
C GLU A 35 14.75 -14.23 20.98
N THR A 36 14.44 -13.95 22.25
CA THR A 36 13.08 -14.06 22.78
C THR A 36 12.39 -12.71 22.61
N ILE A 37 11.51 -12.61 21.61
CA ILE A 37 10.70 -11.41 21.39
C ILE A 37 9.50 -11.44 22.35
N VAL A 38 9.46 -10.50 23.30
CA VAL A 38 8.30 -10.29 24.18
C VAL A 38 7.43 -9.20 23.58
N ASN A 39 6.26 -9.58 23.07
CA ASN A 39 5.27 -8.62 22.58
C ASN A 39 4.36 -8.20 23.75
N VAL A 40 4.39 -6.91 24.12
CA VAL A 40 3.46 -6.34 25.09
C VAL A 40 2.34 -5.64 24.34
N PHE A 41 1.12 -6.18 24.43
CA PHE A 41 -0.06 -5.59 23.81
C PHE A 41 -0.91 -4.87 24.87
N VAL A 42 -1.20 -3.60 24.63
CA VAL A 42 -2.30 -2.89 25.32
C VAL A 42 -3.50 -2.91 24.38
N VAL A 43 -4.47 -3.76 24.67
CA VAL A 43 -5.73 -3.87 23.91
C VAL A 43 -6.85 -3.35 24.80
N ASP A 44 -7.60 -2.36 24.31
CA ASP A 44 -8.86 -1.95 24.94
C ASP A 44 -9.84 -3.13 24.98
N PRO A 45 -10.55 -3.37 26.09
CA PRO A 45 -11.50 -4.46 26.21
C PRO A 45 -12.78 -4.15 25.44
N ALA A 46 -12.79 -4.35 24.11
CA ALA A 46 -14.01 -4.42 23.31
C ALA A 46 -13.79 -5.23 22.01
N ASP A 47 -14.73 -6.14 21.74
CA ASP A 47 -14.92 -6.94 20.52
C ASP A 47 -14.00 -8.15 20.30
N GLU A 48 -14.29 -9.22 21.05
CA GLU A 48 -14.18 -10.60 20.54
C GLU A 48 -15.60 -11.12 20.27
N SER A 49 -15.97 -11.27 18.99
CA SER A 49 -17.04 -12.19 18.61
C SER A 49 -16.86 -12.72 17.19
N ALA A 50 -17.08 -14.03 17.10
CA ALA A 50 -17.47 -14.84 15.93
C ALA A 50 -16.41 -15.10 14.84
N ASP A 51 -15.66 -16.17 15.11
CA ASP A 51 -15.35 -17.27 14.20
C ASP A 51 -16.61 -17.77 13.43
N ASP A 52 -16.46 -18.08 12.14
CA ASP A 52 -17.26 -19.09 11.45
C ASP A 52 -16.62 -19.45 10.10
N GLY A 53 -16.15 -20.69 10.02
CA GLY A 53 -15.57 -21.29 8.84
C GLY A 53 -16.63 -21.89 7.90
N HIS A 54 -16.40 -21.76 6.59
CA HIS A 54 -17.04 -22.61 5.59
C HIS A 54 -16.03 -23.05 4.53
N SER A 55 -15.69 -24.34 4.58
CA SER A 55 -15.11 -25.11 3.50
C SER A 55 -16.18 -25.37 2.43
N VAL A 56 -15.89 -25.06 1.16
CA VAL A 56 -16.74 -25.46 0.03
C VAL A 56 -16.02 -26.49 -0.82
N ASP A 57 -16.75 -27.58 -1.01
CA ASP A 57 -16.46 -28.83 -1.67
C ASP A 57 -16.39 -28.66 -3.20
N THR A 58 -15.44 -29.36 -3.83
CA THR A 58 -15.17 -29.33 -5.27
C THR A 58 -15.95 -30.44 -5.98
N GLY A 59 -17.05 -30.08 -6.66
CA GLY A 59 -17.81 -30.98 -7.53
C GLY A 59 -17.21 -31.09 -8.93
N SER A 60 -17.04 -32.33 -9.38
CA SER A 60 -16.63 -32.78 -10.72
C SER A 60 -17.70 -32.48 -11.78
N ASP A 61 -17.28 -31.91 -12.91
CA ASP A 61 -18.15 -31.61 -14.06
C ASP A 61 -18.01 -32.70 -15.12
N ASP A 62 -19.04 -33.55 -15.22
CA ASP A 62 -19.22 -34.58 -16.24
C ASP A 62 -19.65 -33.94 -17.57
N ARG A 63 -18.91 -34.25 -18.64
CA ARG A 63 -19.09 -33.70 -19.98
C ARG A 63 -19.84 -34.69 -20.86
N PRO A 64 -21.10 -34.44 -21.28
CA PRO A 64 -21.78 -35.32 -22.22
C PRO A 64 -21.40 -34.98 -23.68
N GLU A 65 -21.06 -36.03 -24.44
CA GLU A 65 -21.00 -36.01 -25.91
C GLU A 65 -22.40 -35.77 -26.48
N VAL A 66 -22.54 -34.70 -27.28
CA VAL A 66 -23.77 -34.41 -28.03
C VAL A 66 -23.57 -34.86 -29.47
N LEU A 67 -24.45 -35.77 -29.89
CA LEU A 67 -24.60 -36.27 -31.25
C LEU A 67 -25.24 -35.18 -32.14
N ASP A 68 -24.63 -34.91 -33.29
CA ASP A 68 -25.20 -34.08 -34.35
C ASP A 68 -26.43 -34.75 -34.99
N GLN A 69 -27.61 -34.13 -34.82
CA GLN A 69 -28.78 -34.38 -35.66
C GLN A 69 -29.17 -33.08 -36.37
N GLU A 70 -28.81 -32.99 -37.65
CA GLU A 70 -29.29 -31.96 -38.57
C GLU A 70 -30.80 -32.09 -38.74
N THR A 71 -31.54 -31.14 -38.16
CA THR A 71 -32.99 -31.00 -38.35
C THR A 71 -33.26 -29.79 -39.26
N PRO A 72 -34.09 -29.90 -40.32
CA PRO A 72 -34.38 -28.81 -41.24
C PRO A 72 -35.12 -27.65 -40.54
N LEU A 73 -34.52 -26.46 -40.56
CA LEU A 73 -35.05 -25.21 -40.01
C LEU A 73 -36.21 -24.66 -40.87
N GLU A 74 -37.43 -24.72 -40.35
CA GLU A 74 -38.50 -23.79 -40.75
C GLU A 74 -38.25 -22.41 -40.09
N PRO A 75 -38.45 -21.29 -40.81
CA PRO A 75 -38.24 -19.95 -40.26
C PRO A 75 -39.36 -19.60 -39.26
N PRO A 76 -39.06 -19.36 -37.97
CA PRO A 76 -40.07 -18.93 -37.01
C PRO A 76 -40.48 -17.48 -37.31
N VAL A 77 -41.75 -17.29 -37.65
CA VAL A 77 -42.40 -15.97 -37.77
C VAL A 77 -42.69 -15.46 -36.36
N ASP A 78 -41.65 -14.95 -35.68
CA ASP A 78 -41.75 -14.43 -34.32
C ASP A 78 -42.30 -13.00 -34.35
N THR A 79 -43.63 -12.87 -34.34
CA THR A 79 -44.35 -11.59 -34.28
C THR A 79 -44.41 -11.13 -32.82
N LYS A 80 -43.26 -10.83 -32.21
CA LYS A 80 -43.22 -10.25 -30.85
C LYS A 80 -43.60 -8.78 -30.91
N GLU A 81 -44.76 -8.47 -30.36
CA GLU A 81 -45.17 -7.09 -30.08
C GLU A 81 -44.06 -6.37 -29.30
N PRO A 82 -43.72 -5.11 -29.66
CA PRO A 82 -42.68 -4.36 -28.98
C PRO A 82 -43.09 -4.11 -27.53
N GLU A 83 -42.47 -4.83 -26.61
CA GLU A 83 -42.62 -4.64 -25.18
C GLU A 83 -42.17 -3.22 -24.81
N ILE A 84 -43.13 -2.39 -24.42
CA ILE A 84 -42.90 -1.00 -24.01
C ILE A 84 -42.16 -1.05 -22.68
N LEU A 85 -40.82 -0.95 -22.74
CA LEU A 85 -39.99 -0.85 -21.54
C LEU A 85 -40.40 0.38 -20.72
N ALA A 86 -40.73 0.14 -19.45
CA ALA A 86 -41.08 1.20 -18.51
C ALA A 86 -39.98 2.28 -18.47
N ALA A 87 -40.39 3.54 -18.38
CA ALA A 87 -39.45 4.66 -18.31
C ALA A 87 -38.47 4.48 -17.12
N PRO A 88 -37.16 4.72 -17.33
CA PRO A 88 -36.16 4.54 -16.28
C PRO A 88 -36.41 5.51 -15.12
N HIS A 89 -36.19 5.03 -13.89
CA HIS A 89 -36.43 5.80 -12.67
C HIS A 89 -35.55 7.08 -12.60
N PRO A 90 -36.08 8.26 -12.21
CA PRO A 90 -35.33 9.52 -12.14
C PRO A 90 -34.06 9.48 -11.28
N ALA A 91 -33.98 8.60 -10.29
CA ALA A 91 -32.77 8.44 -9.47
C ALA A 91 -31.54 7.97 -10.27
N LEU A 92 -31.73 7.20 -11.36
CA LEU A 92 -30.64 6.79 -12.26
C LEU A 92 -30.08 7.97 -13.06
N PHE A 93 -30.67 9.16 -12.90
CA PHE A 93 -30.19 10.37 -13.51
C PHE A 93 -29.11 11.06 -12.67
N LEU A 94 -28.95 10.69 -11.41
CA LEU A 94 -27.95 11.27 -10.51
C LEU A 94 -26.64 10.48 -10.60
N GLU A 95 -25.56 11.16 -10.97
CA GLU A 95 -24.22 10.56 -11.10
C GLU A 95 -23.77 9.90 -9.78
N ASP A 96 -24.05 10.57 -8.66
CA ASP A 96 -23.72 10.09 -7.31
C ASP A 96 -24.43 8.78 -6.95
N VAL A 97 -25.68 8.60 -7.40
CA VAL A 97 -26.45 7.37 -7.15
C VAL A 97 -25.86 6.22 -7.96
N LEU A 98 -25.53 6.45 -9.24
CA LEU A 98 -24.86 5.45 -10.06
C LEU A 98 -23.49 5.09 -9.49
N LEU A 99 -22.73 6.07 -9.02
CA LEU A 99 -21.43 5.85 -8.41
C LEU A 99 -21.55 4.99 -7.14
N ALA A 100 -22.51 5.27 -6.26
CA ALA A 100 -22.77 4.46 -5.07
C ALA A 100 -23.18 3.02 -5.42
N ILE A 101 -24.01 2.83 -6.45
CA ILE A 101 -24.38 1.50 -6.96
C ILE A 101 -23.13 0.75 -7.44
N PHE A 102 -22.29 1.39 -8.26
CA PHE A 102 -21.08 0.75 -8.78
C PHE A 102 -20.00 0.52 -7.72
N GLU A 103 -19.92 1.35 -6.68
CA GLU A 103 -19.05 1.12 -5.52
C GLU A 103 -19.39 -0.20 -4.81
N CYS A 104 -20.66 -0.58 -4.79
CA CYS A 104 -21.14 -1.85 -4.23
C CYS A 104 -21.07 -3.02 -5.22
N ALA A 105 -20.96 -2.76 -6.53
CA ALA A 105 -20.89 -3.79 -7.56
C ALA A 105 -19.51 -4.47 -7.63
N ASP A 106 -19.42 -5.67 -8.18
CA ASP A 106 -18.17 -6.37 -8.46
C ASP A 106 -17.44 -5.78 -9.69
N ILE A 107 -16.16 -6.15 -9.87
CA ILE A 107 -15.32 -5.64 -10.97
C ILE A 107 -15.95 -5.92 -12.36
N PRO A 108 -16.43 -7.15 -12.67
CA PRO A 108 -17.09 -7.43 -13.94
C PRO A 108 -18.32 -6.56 -14.20
N THR A 109 -19.16 -6.31 -13.19
CA THR A 109 -20.36 -5.47 -13.36
C THR A 109 -19.99 -4.01 -13.59
N ARG A 110 -18.94 -3.49 -12.93
CA ARG A 110 -18.42 -2.14 -13.21
C ARG A 110 -17.93 -2.04 -14.65
N ALA A 111 -17.15 -3.02 -15.11
CA ALA A 111 -16.65 -3.04 -16.49
C ALA A 111 -17.79 -3.10 -17.53
N ARG A 112 -18.82 -3.94 -17.30
CA ARG A 112 -20.03 -3.96 -18.14
C ARG A 112 -20.78 -2.63 -18.08
N GLY A 113 -20.96 -2.07 -16.88
CA GLY A 113 -21.61 -0.78 -16.68
C GLY A 113 -20.94 0.34 -17.47
N ALA A 114 -19.61 0.29 -17.59
CA ALA A 114 -18.85 1.27 -18.35
C ALA A 114 -19.18 1.28 -19.85
N VAL A 115 -19.68 0.17 -20.41
CA VAL A 115 -20.01 0.04 -21.84
C VAL A 115 -21.50 0.17 -22.16
N VAL A 116 -22.38 0.26 -21.15
CA VAL A 116 -23.84 0.33 -21.37
C VAL A 116 -24.27 1.64 -22.05
N SER A 117 -23.86 2.78 -21.51
CA SER A 117 -24.23 4.10 -22.03
C SER A 117 -23.22 5.16 -21.63
N ARG A 118 -23.17 6.29 -22.35
CA ARG A 118 -22.29 7.43 -22.02
C ARG A 118 -22.50 7.94 -20.59
N ARG A 119 -23.73 7.84 -20.06
CA ARG A 119 -24.06 8.26 -18.70
C ARG A 119 -23.50 7.31 -17.65
N PHE A 120 -23.55 6.01 -17.91
CA PHE A 120 -23.06 4.98 -16.98
C PHE A 120 -21.54 4.86 -17.03
N MET A 121 -20.94 5.21 -18.18
CA MET A 121 -19.51 5.12 -18.43
C MET A 121 -18.67 5.77 -17.33
N ARG A 122 -18.91 7.05 -17.02
CA ARG A 122 -18.06 7.80 -16.08
C ARG A 122 -18.18 7.30 -14.63
N PRO A 123 -19.38 7.10 -14.03
CA PRO A 123 -19.51 6.51 -12.70
C PRO A 123 -18.95 5.11 -12.58
N ALA A 124 -19.18 4.27 -13.60
CA ALA A 124 -18.70 2.90 -13.61
C ALA A 124 -17.17 2.83 -13.69
N LEU A 125 -16.55 3.64 -14.55
CA LEU A 125 -15.09 3.77 -14.63
C LEU A 125 -14.52 4.39 -13.35
N ALA A 126 -15.15 5.41 -12.77
CA ALA A 126 -14.71 5.99 -11.50
C ALA A 126 -14.70 4.93 -10.39
N ALA A 127 -15.76 4.12 -10.28
CA ALA A 127 -15.82 3.02 -9.33
C ALA A 127 -14.82 1.89 -9.63
N LEU A 128 -14.53 1.64 -10.92
CA LEU A 128 -13.55 0.65 -11.37
C LEU A 128 -12.12 1.05 -10.98
N TRP A 129 -11.74 2.31 -11.23
CA TRP A 129 -10.37 2.82 -11.07
C TRP A 129 -10.09 3.47 -9.71
N ARG A 130 -11.10 3.59 -8.84
CA ARG A 130 -10.91 4.15 -7.49
C ARG A 130 -9.98 3.30 -6.63
N LYS A 131 -10.00 1.96 -6.77
CA LYS A 131 -9.23 1.05 -5.92
C LYS A 131 -8.09 0.40 -6.68
N SER A 132 -6.87 0.54 -6.15
CA SER A 132 -5.64 -0.17 -6.54
C SER A 132 -5.53 -0.56 -8.03
N ALA A 133 -5.33 0.45 -8.89
CA ALA A 133 -5.08 0.21 -10.31
C ALA A 133 -3.72 -0.49 -10.49
N LYS A 134 -3.70 -1.58 -11.27
CA LYS A 134 -2.47 -2.28 -11.62
C LYS A 134 -1.77 -1.54 -12.75
N MET A 135 -0.44 -1.47 -12.69
CA MET A 135 0.35 -0.73 -13.67
C MET A 135 0.13 -1.24 -15.11
N PHE A 136 0.06 -2.56 -15.28
CA PHE A 136 -0.22 -3.18 -16.58
C PHE A 136 -1.53 -2.65 -17.20
N ASP A 137 -2.60 -2.60 -16.39
CA ASP A 137 -3.91 -2.17 -16.87
C ASP A 137 -3.86 -0.69 -17.25
N ILE A 138 -3.18 0.16 -16.47
CA ILE A 138 -2.99 1.59 -16.78
C ILE A 138 -2.26 1.77 -18.11
N PHE A 139 -1.13 1.09 -18.32
CA PHE A 139 -0.34 1.22 -19.54
C PHE A 139 -1.10 0.68 -20.76
N SER A 140 -1.91 -0.37 -20.60
CA SER A 140 -2.78 -0.88 -21.67
C SER A 140 -3.87 0.11 -22.11
N LEU A 141 -4.22 1.10 -21.28
CA LEU A 141 -5.14 2.19 -21.66
C LEU A 141 -4.47 3.25 -22.53
N ILE A 142 -3.15 3.36 -22.48
CA ILE A 142 -2.38 4.33 -23.25
C ILE A 142 -2.12 3.76 -24.64
N ALA A 143 -1.41 2.63 -24.73
CA ALA A 143 -1.12 1.98 -26.01
C ALA A 143 -1.17 0.45 -25.87
N PRO A 144 -1.41 -0.29 -26.97
CA PRO A 144 -1.51 -1.74 -26.91
C PRO A 144 -0.17 -2.36 -26.47
N LEU A 145 -0.25 -3.25 -25.48
CA LEU A 145 0.86 -4.03 -24.95
C LEU A 145 0.83 -5.44 -25.55
N GLU A 146 1.99 -5.93 -25.98
CA GLU A 146 2.17 -7.33 -26.39
C GLU A 146 3.29 -7.98 -25.58
N ARG A 147 3.20 -9.31 -25.48
CA ARG A 147 4.22 -10.11 -24.80
C ARG A 147 5.45 -10.20 -25.70
N GLU A 148 6.59 -9.78 -25.19
CA GLU A 148 7.87 -9.90 -25.87
C GLU A 148 8.29 -11.39 -25.90
N PRO A 149 8.54 -11.98 -27.09
CA PRO A 149 8.86 -13.40 -27.20
C PRO A 149 10.13 -13.83 -26.46
N SER A 150 11.08 -12.90 -26.24
CA SER A 150 12.41 -13.16 -25.69
C SER A 150 12.45 -13.16 -24.16
N ILE A 151 11.70 -12.27 -23.50
CA ILE A 151 11.90 -11.92 -22.07
C ILE A 151 10.66 -12.25 -21.21
N LEU A 152 9.58 -12.75 -21.81
CA LEU A 152 8.28 -13.01 -21.15
C LEU A 152 7.66 -11.76 -20.48
N SER A 153 8.19 -10.57 -20.74
CA SER A 153 7.67 -9.29 -20.31
C SER A 153 6.74 -8.68 -21.37
N TYR A 154 6.03 -7.61 -21.04
CA TYR A 154 5.16 -6.89 -21.97
C TYR A 154 5.74 -5.53 -22.31
N CYS A 155 5.70 -5.17 -23.59
CA CYS A 155 6.14 -3.88 -24.11
C CYS A 155 5.08 -3.30 -25.06
N PHE A 156 5.21 -2.02 -25.40
CA PHE A 156 4.30 -1.41 -26.37
C PHE A 156 4.55 -1.96 -27.78
N THR A 157 3.46 -2.34 -28.46
CA THR A 157 3.47 -2.85 -29.85
C THR A 157 3.90 -1.82 -30.89
N ARG A 158 3.74 -0.54 -30.54
CA ARG A 158 4.01 0.62 -31.39
C ARG A 158 4.39 1.81 -30.51
N PRO A 159 5.06 2.84 -31.06
CA PRO A 159 5.29 4.08 -30.34
C PRO A 159 3.97 4.71 -29.87
N ILE A 160 4.01 5.35 -28.70
CA ILE A 160 2.85 6.05 -28.12
C ILE A 160 2.60 7.34 -28.91
N MET A 161 1.39 7.50 -29.43
CA MET A 161 1.00 8.67 -30.24
C MET A 161 0.38 9.76 -29.35
N PRO A 162 0.42 11.04 -29.76
CA PRO A 162 -0.25 12.10 -29.00
C PRO A 162 -1.74 11.86 -28.75
N SER A 163 -2.45 11.23 -29.70
CA SER A 163 -3.87 10.87 -29.56
C SER A 163 -4.14 9.85 -28.44
N ASP A 164 -3.19 8.94 -28.20
CA ASP A 164 -3.26 7.97 -27.11
C ASP A 164 -3.25 8.70 -25.76
N TRP A 165 -2.33 9.66 -25.62
CA TRP A 165 -2.21 10.50 -24.44
C TRP A 165 -3.44 11.38 -24.22
N THR A 166 -3.98 11.99 -25.27
CA THR A 166 -5.20 12.80 -25.18
C THR A 166 -6.36 11.96 -24.64
N ARG A 167 -6.59 10.78 -25.23
CA ARG A 167 -7.62 9.86 -24.75
C ARG A 167 -7.40 9.45 -23.30
N PHE A 168 -6.17 9.09 -22.95
CA PHE A 168 -5.83 8.68 -21.58
C PHE A 168 -6.05 9.80 -20.57
N THR A 169 -5.54 10.99 -20.88
CA THR A 169 -5.57 12.16 -19.99
C THR A 169 -6.97 12.69 -19.78
N GLU A 170 -7.81 12.70 -20.81
CA GLU A 170 -9.18 13.23 -20.72
C GLU A 170 -10.14 12.26 -20.04
N ILE A 171 -9.99 10.95 -20.26
CA ILE A 171 -10.96 9.95 -19.83
C ILE A 171 -10.51 9.23 -18.56
N TYR A 172 -9.31 8.66 -18.55
CA TYR A 172 -8.90 7.67 -17.54
C TYR A 172 -8.05 8.27 -16.42
N ALA A 173 -7.08 9.14 -16.75
CA ALA A 173 -6.14 9.69 -15.78
C ALA A 173 -6.80 10.36 -14.55
N PRO A 174 -7.89 11.15 -14.69
CA PRO A 174 -8.54 11.78 -13.54
C PRO A 174 -9.27 10.79 -12.62
N LEU A 175 -9.53 9.56 -13.09
CA LEU A 175 -10.27 8.53 -12.36
C LEU A 175 -9.37 7.63 -11.51
N ILE A 176 -8.08 7.57 -11.84
CA ILE A 176 -7.10 6.73 -11.13
C ILE A 176 -6.62 7.48 -9.88
N GLN A 177 -7.00 6.97 -8.71
CA GLN A 177 -6.66 7.58 -7.41
C GLN A 177 -5.60 6.78 -6.64
N GLU A 178 -5.40 5.51 -6.98
CA GLU A 178 -4.51 4.62 -6.27
C GLU A 178 -3.73 3.74 -7.26
N ILE A 179 -2.41 3.71 -7.12
CA ILE A 179 -1.55 2.77 -7.84
C ILE A 179 -0.95 1.79 -6.86
N HIS A 180 -0.88 0.54 -7.29
CA HIS A 180 -0.06 -0.47 -6.66
C HIS A 180 0.84 -1.14 -7.69
N TYR A 181 2.14 -0.94 -7.51
CA TYR A 181 3.18 -1.63 -8.27
C TYR A 181 3.95 -2.59 -7.36
N CYS A 182 3.85 -3.88 -7.66
CA CYS A 182 4.62 -4.94 -7.02
C CYS A 182 4.87 -6.04 -8.06
N PRO A 183 6.03 -6.03 -8.75
CA PRO A 183 6.30 -6.94 -9.86
C PRO A 183 6.26 -8.41 -9.44
N SER A 184 6.63 -8.73 -8.20
CA SER A 184 6.64 -10.10 -7.67
C SER A 184 5.25 -10.74 -7.62
N TRP A 185 4.17 -9.96 -7.62
CA TRP A 185 2.81 -10.48 -7.53
C TRP A 185 2.19 -10.83 -8.89
N SER A 186 2.80 -10.42 -10.00
CA SER A 186 2.23 -10.56 -11.34
C SER A 186 3.18 -11.29 -12.29
N LEU A 187 3.50 -12.55 -11.96
CA LEU A 187 4.38 -13.41 -12.78
C LEU A 187 3.94 -13.52 -14.25
N SER A 188 2.64 -13.39 -14.54
CA SER A 188 2.09 -13.51 -15.89
C SER A 188 2.00 -12.20 -16.69
N LYS A 189 2.24 -11.05 -16.06
CA LYS A 189 2.04 -9.71 -16.64
C LYS A 189 3.13 -8.71 -16.21
N GLN A 190 4.39 -9.15 -16.25
CA GLN A 190 5.51 -8.26 -15.96
C GLN A 190 5.70 -7.25 -17.10
N LEU A 191 5.81 -5.97 -16.76
CA LEU A 191 6.11 -4.92 -17.74
C LEU A 191 7.62 -4.89 -18.03
N SER A 192 7.98 -4.69 -19.30
CA SER A 192 9.37 -4.47 -19.70
C SER A 192 9.83 -3.08 -19.27
N LEU A 193 11.10 -2.93 -18.91
CA LEU A 193 11.70 -1.64 -18.50
C LEU A 193 11.55 -0.56 -19.59
N SER A 194 11.64 -0.96 -20.86
CA SER A 194 11.45 -0.05 -22.00
C SER A 194 10.07 0.64 -21.99
N THR A 195 9.07 0.01 -21.39
CA THR A 195 7.72 0.56 -21.25
C THR A 195 7.72 1.82 -20.39
N PHE A 196 8.49 1.82 -19.28
CA PHE A 196 8.62 2.99 -18.42
C PHE A 196 9.41 4.11 -19.10
N ASP A 197 10.46 3.78 -19.83
CA ASP A 197 11.22 4.75 -20.63
C ASP A 197 10.35 5.42 -21.71
N ASP A 198 9.53 4.63 -22.41
CA ASP A 198 8.62 5.15 -23.44
C ASP A 198 7.56 6.06 -22.84
N ILE A 199 7.03 5.72 -21.66
CA ILE A 199 6.11 6.60 -20.91
C ILE A 199 6.82 7.89 -20.47
N ALA A 200 8.01 7.79 -19.89
CA ALA A 200 8.78 8.94 -19.42
C ALA A 200 9.13 9.91 -20.56
N ARG A 201 9.45 9.38 -21.75
CA ARG A 201 9.81 10.15 -22.94
C ARG A 201 8.60 10.74 -23.68
N SER A 202 7.46 10.05 -23.69
CA SER A 202 6.30 10.46 -24.52
C SER A 202 5.22 11.26 -23.77
N ARG A 203 5.22 11.27 -22.43
CA ARG A 203 4.19 11.97 -21.63
C ARG A 203 4.06 13.45 -22.01
N LEU A 204 2.81 13.91 -22.15
CA LEU A 204 2.50 15.31 -22.49
C LEU A 204 2.49 16.25 -21.28
N GLN A 205 2.50 15.69 -20.07
CA GLN A 205 2.48 16.42 -18.81
C GLN A 205 3.43 15.77 -17.82
N LEU A 206 3.97 16.57 -16.90
CA LEU A 206 4.88 16.06 -15.86
C LEU A 206 4.19 15.01 -14.97
N HIS A 207 2.96 15.28 -14.55
CA HIS A 207 2.16 14.39 -13.71
C HIS A 207 1.12 13.67 -14.56
N ILE A 208 1.38 12.42 -14.94
CA ILE A 208 0.47 11.68 -15.82
C ILE A 208 -0.86 11.31 -15.16
N LEU A 209 -0.90 11.31 -13.81
CA LEU A 209 -2.07 11.02 -13.00
C LEU A 209 -2.34 12.15 -12.00
N PRO A 210 -3.07 13.20 -12.41
CA PRO A 210 -3.21 14.43 -11.61
C PRO A 210 -4.00 14.27 -10.31
N ASN A 211 -4.79 13.19 -10.19
CA ASN A 211 -5.63 12.90 -9.03
C ASN A 211 -5.12 11.70 -8.21
N LEU A 212 -3.85 11.29 -8.41
CA LEU A 212 -3.28 10.18 -7.65
C LEU A 212 -3.17 10.56 -6.18
N LEU A 213 -3.88 9.84 -5.31
CA LEU A 213 -3.91 10.04 -3.86
C LEU A 213 -3.02 9.04 -3.11
N SER A 214 -2.95 7.79 -3.59
CA SER A 214 -2.13 6.74 -2.99
C SER A 214 -1.16 6.14 -4.01
N LEU A 215 0.11 6.08 -3.65
CA LEU A 215 1.16 5.46 -4.45
C LEU A 215 1.85 4.40 -3.60
N ARG A 216 1.59 3.12 -3.92
CA ARG A 216 2.30 1.97 -3.36
C ARG A 216 3.27 1.40 -4.39
N TRP A 217 4.55 1.34 -4.03
CA TRP A 217 5.62 0.98 -4.94
C TRP A 217 6.64 0.05 -4.26
N HIS A 218 6.67 -1.20 -4.71
CA HIS A 218 7.63 -2.21 -4.26
C HIS A 218 8.48 -2.66 -5.46
N PRO A 219 9.57 -1.94 -5.77
CA PRO A 219 10.47 -2.25 -6.87
C PRO A 219 11.29 -3.51 -6.58
N LEU A 220 11.74 -4.21 -7.63
CA LEU A 220 12.67 -5.34 -7.50
C LEU A 220 14.13 -4.95 -7.67
N GLY A 221 14.40 -3.79 -8.29
CA GLY A 221 15.76 -3.29 -8.48
C GLY A 221 15.83 -1.80 -8.70
N THR A 222 17.03 -1.33 -9.02
CA THR A 222 17.36 0.10 -9.16
C THR A 222 16.50 0.81 -10.21
N GLN A 223 16.31 0.19 -11.37
CA GLN A 223 15.56 0.82 -12.45
C GLN A 223 14.09 1.00 -12.07
N ASP A 224 13.46 -0.04 -11.50
CA ASP A 224 12.09 0.05 -10.99
C ASP A 224 11.93 1.18 -9.95
N LEU A 225 12.95 1.40 -9.10
CA LEU A 225 12.91 2.48 -8.11
C LEU A 225 12.90 3.86 -8.78
N ARG A 226 13.63 4.05 -9.89
CA ARG A 226 13.62 5.32 -10.63
C ARG A 226 12.29 5.59 -11.32
N ASP A 227 11.63 4.52 -11.79
CA ASP A 227 10.39 4.63 -12.54
C ASP A 227 9.22 5.17 -11.69
N ILE A 228 9.31 5.08 -10.36
CA ILE A 228 8.33 5.69 -9.43
C ILE A 228 8.19 7.21 -9.66
N GLU A 229 9.25 7.89 -10.10
CA GLU A 229 9.29 9.35 -10.26
C GLU A 229 8.24 9.86 -11.23
N ILE A 230 7.81 9.02 -12.18
CA ILE A 230 6.77 9.32 -13.17
C ILE A 230 5.42 9.55 -12.50
N PHE A 231 5.18 8.89 -11.35
CA PHE A 231 3.90 8.86 -10.65
C PHE A 231 3.89 9.78 -9.41
N MET A 232 5.04 10.28 -8.97
CA MET A 232 5.10 11.26 -7.89
C MET A 232 4.45 12.60 -8.30
N SER A 233 3.53 13.07 -7.48
CA SER A 233 2.82 14.33 -7.70
C SER A 233 2.32 14.98 -6.40
N PRO A 234 2.04 16.30 -6.41
CA PRO A 234 1.56 17.00 -5.21
C PRO A 234 0.20 16.52 -4.67
N SER A 235 -0.57 15.76 -5.47
CA SER A 235 -1.83 15.18 -5.05
C SER A 235 -1.65 13.98 -4.13
N VAL A 236 -0.49 13.30 -4.18
CA VAL A 236 -0.21 12.10 -3.37
C VAL A 236 -0.30 12.45 -1.88
N LYS A 237 -1.15 11.71 -1.17
CA LYS A 237 -1.37 11.79 0.29
C LYS A 237 -0.87 10.55 1.02
N SER A 238 -0.80 9.41 0.35
CA SER A 238 -0.27 8.16 0.88
C SER A 238 0.88 7.69 0.00
N LEU A 239 2.06 7.57 0.59
CA LEU A 239 3.26 7.07 -0.08
C LEU A 239 3.75 5.84 0.69
N ASP A 240 3.69 4.70 0.04
CA ASP A 240 4.12 3.40 0.56
C ASP A 240 5.21 2.85 -0.37
N VAL A 241 6.45 2.81 0.11
CA VAL A 241 7.61 2.45 -0.72
C VAL A 241 8.49 1.44 -0.01
N ALA A 242 8.83 0.37 -0.73
CA ALA A 242 9.92 -0.52 -0.36
C ALA A 242 11.15 -0.17 -1.21
N ILE A 243 12.35 -0.17 -0.64
CA ILE A 243 13.60 0.03 -1.36
C ILE A 243 14.40 -1.29 -1.32
N PRO A 244 14.60 -1.96 -2.48
CA PRO A 244 15.43 -3.16 -2.55
C PRO A 244 16.91 -2.81 -2.36
N THR A 245 17.78 -3.81 -2.30
CA THR A 245 19.24 -3.61 -2.23
C THR A 245 19.74 -2.99 -3.54
N VAL A 246 19.98 -1.67 -3.55
CA VAL A 246 20.40 -0.86 -4.72
C VAL A 246 21.48 0.16 -4.30
N ASP A 247 22.22 0.75 -5.22
CA ASP A 247 23.26 1.71 -4.81
C ASP A 247 22.67 2.90 -4.03
N GLU A 248 23.34 3.30 -2.94
CA GLU A 248 22.90 4.35 -2.02
C GLU A 248 22.55 5.68 -2.73
N VAL A 249 23.25 5.99 -3.81
CA VAL A 249 23.00 7.20 -4.64
C VAL A 249 21.57 7.25 -5.16
N TYR A 250 20.96 6.10 -5.50
CA TYR A 250 19.57 6.05 -5.97
C TYR A 250 18.58 6.20 -4.81
N VAL A 251 18.95 5.75 -3.61
CA VAL A 251 18.16 5.94 -2.40
C VAL A 251 18.13 7.42 -2.02
N GLU A 252 19.29 8.08 -2.01
CA GLU A 252 19.40 9.53 -1.81
C GLU A 252 18.57 10.31 -2.84
N ALA A 253 18.69 9.95 -4.12
CA ALA A 253 17.93 10.58 -5.19
C ALA A 253 16.42 10.41 -4.99
N PHE A 254 15.96 9.22 -4.58
CA PHE A 254 14.57 8.98 -4.24
C PHE A 254 14.07 9.90 -3.12
N PHE A 255 14.81 10.01 -2.02
CA PHE A 255 14.45 10.90 -0.90
C PHE A 255 14.34 12.37 -1.34
N ALA A 256 15.32 12.84 -2.12
CA ALA A 256 15.31 14.19 -2.65
C ALA A 256 14.11 14.44 -3.58
N MET A 257 13.76 13.47 -4.43
CA MET A 257 12.61 13.58 -5.34
C MET A 257 11.28 13.52 -4.59
N ALA A 258 11.13 12.64 -3.59
CA ALA A 258 9.94 12.52 -2.78
C ALA A 258 9.63 13.82 -2.02
N GLN A 259 10.67 14.47 -1.46
CA GLN A 259 10.56 15.77 -0.80
C GLN A 259 9.96 16.84 -1.72
N VAL A 260 10.43 16.91 -2.97
CA VAL A 260 10.02 17.95 -3.92
C VAL A 260 8.67 17.64 -4.57
N ARG A 261 8.46 16.38 -4.98
CA ARG A 261 7.31 15.99 -5.80
C ARG A 261 6.08 15.55 -5.00
N THR A 262 6.26 15.13 -3.75
CA THR A 262 5.15 14.67 -2.89
C THR A 262 5.08 15.42 -1.55
N PRO A 263 5.07 16.78 -1.54
CA PRO A 263 5.17 17.56 -0.29
C PRO A 263 3.94 17.43 0.63
N ASN A 264 2.82 16.90 0.11
CA ASN A 264 1.55 16.84 0.83
C ASN A 264 1.22 15.44 1.39
N VAL A 265 2.25 14.59 1.56
CA VAL A 265 2.10 13.26 2.14
C VAL A 265 1.56 13.37 3.58
N ARG A 266 0.57 12.52 3.88
CA ARG A 266 -0.09 12.36 5.17
C ARG A 266 0.17 10.99 5.77
N VAL A 267 0.31 9.97 4.92
CA VAL A 267 0.67 8.61 5.31
C VAL A 267 1.97 8.28 4.60
N PHE A 268 3.03 8.06 5.36
CA PHE A 268 4.32 7.63 4.83
C PHE A 268 4.66 6.27 5.40
N GLN A 269 4.83 5.30 4.52
CA GLN A 269 5.18 3.94 4.84
C GLN A 269 6.45 3.59 4.08
N PHE A 270 7.45 3.11 4.82
CA PHE A 270 8.79 2.96 4.28
C PHE A 270 9.46 1.69 4.78
N GLU A 271 9.94 0.92 3.82
CA GLU A 271 10.75 -0.27 4.02
C GLU A 271 12.01 -0.15 3.17
N CYS A 272 13.14 -0.60 3.67
CA CYS A 272 14.40 -0.53 2.95
C CYS A 272 15.31 -1.69 3.38
N ALA A 273 16.10 -2.23 2.45
CA ALA A 273 17.02 -3.33 2.74
C ALA A 273 18.31 -2.88 3.46
N PHE A 274 18.50 -1.58 3.65
CA PHE A 274 19.71 -0.99 4.22
C PHE A 274 19.66 -0.97 5.74
N ARG A 275 20.84 -0.77 6.37
CA ARG A 275 20.88 -0.30 7.75
C ARG A 275 20.35 1.12 7.79
N VAL A 276 19.55 1.45 8.81
CA VAL A 276 18.99 2.80 8.92
C VAL A 276 20.11 3.83 9.09
N SER A 277 21.20 3.50 9.78
CA SER A 277 22.39 4.36 9.93
C SER A 277 22.97 4.88 8.61
N VAL A 278 22.83 4.14 7.50
CA VAL A 278 23.28 4.56 6.16
C VAL A 278 22.38 5.67 5.59
N ILE A 279 21.07 5.55 5.78
CA ILE A 279 20.05 6.41 5.15
C ILE A 279 19.44 7.43 6.11
N GLU A 280 19.82 7.38 7.40
CA GLU A 280 19.17 8.08 8.52
C GLU A 280 19.05 9.58 8.23
N ARG A 281 20.12 10.18 7.72
CA ARG A 281 20.16 11.60 7.38
C ARG A 281 19.11 11.95 6.32
N TRP A 282 19.01 11.16 5.26
CA TRP A 282 18.05 11.41 4.17
C TRP A 282 16.61 11.19 4.63
N LEU A 283 16.38 10.15 5.44
CA LEU A 283 15.08 9.88 6.05
C LEU A 283 14.65 11.04 6.96
N CYS A 284 15.53 11.51 7.86
CA CYS A 284 15.24 12.66 8.72
C CYS A 284 14.89 13.92 7.91
N ASN A 285 15.69 14.22 6.88
CA ASN A 285 15.42 15.37 5.99
C ASN A 285 14.06 15.25 5.29
N LEU A 286 13.70 14.04 4.82
CA LEU A 286 12.41 13.80 4.19
C LEU A 286 11.27 14.01 5.19
N LEU A 287 11.37 13.43 6.39
CA LEU A 287 10.35 13.58 7.44
C LEU A 287 10.11 15.06 7.77
N GLU A 288 11.17 15.84 7.93
CA GLU A 288 11.07 17.28 8.19
C GLU A 288 10.35 18.05 7.08
N SER A 289 10.38 17.55 5.84
CA SER A 289 9.66 18.15 4.72
C SER A 289 8.16 17.84 4.73
N PHE A 290 7.74 16.71 5.32
CA PHE A 290 6.35 16.26 5.37
C PHE A 290 5.57 16.90 6.54
N ARG A 291 5.35 18.21 6.46
CA ARG A 291 4.62 18.98 7.51
C ARG A 291 3.18 18.53 7.74
N SER A 292 2.58 17.84 6.76
CA SER A 292 1.22 17.30 6.84
C SER A 292 1.16 15.83 7.26
N LEU A 293 2.29 15.22 7.64
CA LEU A 293 2.36 13.81 7.99
C LEU A 293 1.52 13.52 9.24
N ARG A 294 0.68 12.50 9.15
CA ARG A 294 -0.21 12.01 10.21
C ARG A 294 0.14 10.60 10.64
N GLU A 295 0.56 9.77 9.71
CA GLU A 295 0.89 8.37 9.95
C GLU A 295 2.27 8.08 9.38
N LEU A 296 3.16 7.56 10.23
CA LEU A 296 4.50 7.11 9.88
C LEU A 296 4.60 5.62 10.16
N GLY A 297 4.74 4.83 9.11
CA GLY A 297 5.03 3.39 9.19
C GLY A 297 6.48 3.12 8.80
N LEU A 298 7.24 2.49 9.67
CA LEU A 298 8.62 2.09 9.40
C LEU A 298 8.83 0.61 9.71
N SER A 299 9.83 -0.01 9.08
CA SER A 299 10.32 -1.33 9.48
C SER A 299 10.86 -1.31 10.92
N HIS A 300 10.95 -2.51 11.51
CA HIS A 300 11.68 -2.71 12.76
C HIS A 300 13.11 -2.15 12.65
N TYR A 301 13.66 -1.67 13.76
CA TYR A 301 15.02 -1.12 13.86
C TYR A 301 15.28 0.19 13.10
N TYR A 302 14.26 0.84 12.55
CA TYR A 302 14.40 2.11 11.81
C TYR A 302 14.11 3.35 12.67
N LEU A 303 13.53 3.18 13.85
CA LEU A 303 13.23 4.26 14.78
C LEU A 303 14.45 4.58 15.67
N THR A 304 15.53 5.06 15.06
CA THR A 304 16.71 5.54 15.78
C THR A 304 16.41 6.81 16.58
N THR A 305 17.36 7.24 17.41
CA THR A 305 17.24 8.51 18.17
C THR A 305 16.96 9.70 17.26
N ASN A 306 17.68 9.83 16.14
CA ASN A 306 17.53 10.98 15.24
C ASN A 306 16.20 10.93 14.48
N VAL A 307 15.76 9.72 14.05
CA VAL A 307 14.48 9.54 13.37
C VAL A 307 13.32 9.87 14.31
N VAL A 308 13.36 9.36 15.55
CA VAL A 308 12.35 9.65 16.59
C VAL A 308 12.33 11.15 16.92
N ALA A 309 13.49 11.78 17.10
CA ALA A 309 13.58 13.23 17.32
C ALA A 309 13.00 14.03 16.15
N SER A 310 13.26 13.62 14.91
CA SER A 310 12.74 14.30 13.71
C SER A 310 11.23 14.13 13.56
N ALA A 311 10.71 12.92 13.77
CA ALA A 311 9.28 12.63 13.78
C ALA A 311 8.55 13.40 14.90
N SER A 312 9.18 13.57 16.06
CA SER A 312 8.58 14.26 17.21
C SER A 312 8.24 15.73 16.96
N ARG A 313 8.93 16.37 16.00
CA ARG A 313 8.72 17.77 15.59
C ARG A 313 7.56 17.93 14.59
N LEU A 314 6.95 16.84 14.15
CA LEU A 314 5.87 16.89 13.17
C LEU A 314 4.53 17.26 13.83
N PRO A 315 3.91 18.40 13.44
CA PRO A 315 2.79 18.96 14.18
C PRO A 315 1.48 18.17 14.03
N GLU A 316 1.33 17.41 12.94
CA GLU A 316 0.12 16.65 12.62
C GLU A 316 0.26 15.15 12.86
N LEU A 317 1.43 14.70 13.31
CA LEU A 317 1.75 13.28 13.46
C LEU A 317 0.92 12.67 14.59
N GLN A 318 0.15 11.66 14.25
CA GLN A 318 -0.80 10.96 15.11
C GLN A 318 -0.37 9.52 15.37
N GLU A 319 0.28 8.89 14.40
CA GLU A 319 0.64 7.48 14.50
C GLU A 319 2.08 7.28 14.05
N VAL A 320 2.87 6.60 14.87
CA VAL A 320 4.15 6.00 14.48
C VAL A 320 4.02 4.52 14.75
N LEU A 321 4.05 3.72 13.70
CA LEU A 321 3.79 2.28 13.77
C LEU A 321 4.96 1.50 13.17
N LEU A 322 5.32 0.40 13.84
CA LEU A 322 6.18 -0.61 13.24
C LEU A 322 5.35 -1.48 12.31
N TRP A 323 5.90 -1.72 11.13
CA TRP A 323 5.27 -2.54 10.12
C TRP A 323 5.34 -4.03 10.45
N SER A 324 4.24 -4.75 10.26
CA SER A 324 4.10 -6.18 10.58
C SER A 324 4.79 -7.14 9.59
N ARG A 325 5.78 -6.66 8.84
CA ARG A 325 6.61 -7.49 7.96
C ARG A 325 7.79 -8.07 8.75
N PRO A 326 8.51 -9.08 8.21
CA PRO A 326 9.74 -9.54 8.84
C PRO A 326 10.64 -8.35 9.17
N PRO A 327 11.29 -8.34 10.35
CA PRO A 327 12.16 -7.23 10.72
C PRO A 327 13.28 -7.09 9.69
N VAL A 328 13.50 -5.86 9.22
CA VAL A 328 14.58 -5.52 8.29
C VAL A 328 15.36 -4.36 8.90
N GLY A 329 16.67 -4.49 8.98
CA GLY A 329 17.54 -3.49 9.60
C GLY A 329 18.60 -4.13 10.47
N ASP A 330 19.20 -3.35 11.35
CA ASP A 330 20.20 -3.79 12.31
C ASP A 330 19.81 -3.33 13.71
N VAL A 331 19.71 -4.26 14.65
CA VAL A 331 19.32 -3.99 16.04
C VAL A 331 20.27 -3.00 16.72
N GLU A 332 21.55 -3.00 16.35
CA GLU A 332 22.55 -2.09 16.92
C GLU A 332 22.22 -0.61 16.66
N ASP A 333 21.48 -0.31 15.60
CA ASP A 333 21.06 1.07 15.26
C ASP A 333 20.01 1.61 16.27
N VAL A 334 19.32 0.73 17.02
CA VAL A 334 18.29 1.10 18.00
C VAL A 334 18.63 0.75 19.46
N MET A 335 19.63 -0.11 19.71
CA MET A 335 20.10 -0.40 21.07
C MET A 335 20.49 0.87 21.85
N GLY A 336 21.04 1.88 21.15
CA GLY A 336 21.46 3.16 21.73
C GLY A 336 20.37 4.25 21.82
N LEU A 337 19.09 3.90 21.71
CA LEU A 337 17.99 4.87 21.67
C LEU A 337 18.00 5.82 22.88
N ASN A 338 18.17 7.12 22.62
CA ASN A 338 18.26 8.15 23.66
C ASN A 338 17.09 9.13 23.62
N MET A 339 16.03 8.79 24.37
CA MET A 339 14.81 9.59 24.45
C MET A 339 14.98 10.97 25.11
N ARG A 340 16.11 11.25 25.75
CA ARG A 340 16.37 12.56 26.38
C ARG A 340 16.60 13.68 25.36
N GLN A 341 16.81 13.34 24.09
CA GLN A 341 16.98 14.30 23.00
C GLN A 341 15.65 14.88 22.50
N LEU A 342 14.52 14.35 22.98
CA LEU A 342 13.21 14.90 22.64
C LEU A 342 13.01 16.27 23.28
N GLU A 343 12.48 17.21 22.50
CA GLU A 343 12.14 18.54 22.98
C GLU A 343 10.87 18.50 23.86
N THR A 344 10.72 19.48 24.75
CA THR A 344 9.49 19.65 25.53
C THR A 344 8.32 19.90 24.57
N GLY A 345 7.25 19.09 24.69
CA GLY A 345 6.11 19.15 23.78
C GLY A 345 6.28 18.35 22.49
N ALA A 346 7.26 17.44 22.45
CA ALA A 346 7.38 16.41 21.43
C ALA A 346 6.04 15.67 21.22
N PHE A 347 5.75 15.35 19.96
CA PHE A 347 4.57 14.56 19.58
C PHE A 347 3.23 15.17 20.02
N PRO A 348 2.87 16.38 19.56
CA PRO A 348 1.71 17.12 20.08
C PRO A 348 0.36 16.42 19.87
N LYS A 349 0.25 15.51 18.89
CA LYS A 349 -0.99 14.83 18.49
C LYS A 349 -0.89 13.30 18.46
N LEU A 350 0.19 12.73 19.00
CA LEU A 350 0.45 11.30 18.89
C LEU A 350 -0.54 10.47 19.74
N LYS A 351 -1.24 9.57 19.06
CA LYS A 351 -2.26 8.66 19.60
C LYS A 351 -1.80 7.21 19.60
N ALA A 352 -1.00 6.83 18.60
CA ALA A 352 -0.49 5.47 18.48
C ALA A 352 1.04 5.49 18.32
N PHE A 353 1.72 4.74 19.17
CA PHE A 353 3.18 4.65 19.15
C PHE A 353 3.61 3.19 19.24
N SER A 354 4.42 2.75 18.28
CA SER A 354 5.07 1.45 18.27
C SER A 354 6.55 1.64 17.98
N LEU A 355 7.41 0.96 18.74
CA LEU A 355 8.85 1.00 18.56
C LEU A 355 9.55 -0.21 19.16
N ASP A 356 10.79 -0.41 18.72
CA ASP A 356 11.72 -1.38 19.29
C ASP A 356 12.62 -0.64 20.30
N ALA A 357 12.46 -0.95 21.58
CA ALA A 357 13.17 -0.27 22.67
C ALA A 357 13.10 -1.10 23.96
N SER A 358 14.08 -0.93 24.85
CA SER A 358 13.98 -1.47 26.20
C SER A 358 12.95 -0.72 27.04
N LEU A 359 12.38 -1.37 28.05
CA LEU A 359 11.46 -0.74 28.99
C LEU A 359 12.15 0.40 29.74
N ALA A 360 13.44 0.30 30.04
CA ALA A 360 14.21 1.38 30.65
C ALA A 360 14.25 2.65 29.78
N GLN A 361 14.42 2.50 28.46
CA GLN A 361 14.33 3.63 27.51
C GLN A 361 12.90 4.19 27.47
N MET A 362 11.90 3.32 27.48
CA MET A 362 10.50 3.72 27.46
C MET A 362 10.04 4.39 28.75
N GLN A 363 10.63 4.06 29.90
CA GLN A 363 10.41 4.79 31.15
C GLN A 363 10.89 6.25 31.06
N ILE A 364 11.96 6.51 30.31
CA ILE A 364 12.44 7.88 30.04
C ILE A 364 11.42 8.60 29.15
N PHE A 365 10.95 7.95 28.08
CA PHE A 365 9.94 8.50 27.18
C PHE A 365 8.62 8.83 27.90
N ALA A 366 8.13 7.92 28.75
CA ALA A 366 6.89 8.08 29.49
C ALA A 366 6.98 9.12 30.62
N SER A 367 8.18 9.62 30.95
CA SER A 367 8.33 10.66 31.95
C SER A 367 7.71 11.99 31.47
N LYS A 368 6.93 12.64 32.34
CA LYS A 368 5.99 13.75 32.03
C LYS A 368 6.58 14.98 31.34
N GLN A 369 7.90 15.09 31.17
CA GLN A 369 8.53 16.29 30.62
C GLN A 369 8.43 16.37 29.10
N PHE A 370 8.27 15.25 28.40
CA PHE A 370 8.40 15.21 26.93
C PHE A 370 7.08 14.90 26.22
N PHE A 371 6.23 14.09 26.86
CA PHE A 371 5.08 13.49 26.23
C PHE A 371 3.79 13.83 26.97
N ASN A 372 2.69 14.03 26.23
CA ASN A 372 1.35 14.17 26.82
C ASN A 372 0.65 12.80 26.88
N PRO A 373 0.68 12.09 28.02
CA PRO A 373 0.12 10.75 28.13
C PRO A 373 -1.39 10.70 27.89
N THR A 374 -2.11 11.83 27.99
CA THR A 374 -3.57 11.86 27.85
C THR A 374 -4.06 11.63 26.42
N VAL A 375 -3.19 11.76 25.42
CA VAL A 375 -3.55 11.59 24.00
C VAL A 375 -3.22 10.19 23.48
N LEU A 376 -2.31 9.47 24.15
CA LEU A 376 -1.88 8.15 23.72
C LEU A 376 -2.97 7.11 24.02
N THR A 377 -3.48 6.50 22.97
CA THR A 377 -4.49 5.43 23.05
C THR A 377 -3.89 4.06 22.73
N TYR A 378 -2.73 4.01 22.08
CA TYR A 378 -2.07 2.77 21.70
C TYR A 378 -0.56 2.88 21.92
N LEU A 379 -0.01 1.95 22.68
CA LEU A 379 1.43 1.79 22.88
C LEU A 379 1.80 0.34 22.67
N HIS A 380 2.75 0.11 21.75
CA HIS A 380 3.34 -1.20 21.51
C HIS A 380 4.85 -1.10 21.64
N ILE A 381 5.44 -1.98 22.42
CA ILE A 381 6.89 -2.01 22.66
C ILE A 381 7.36 -3.41 22.31
N THR A 382 8.26 -3.50 21.33
CA THR A 382 9.06 -4.69 21.10
C THR A 382 10.33 -4.54 21.93
N SER A 383 10.48 -5.33 23.00
CA SER A 383 11.73 -5.25 23.78
C SER A 383 12.88 -5.90 23.01
N LEU A 384 14.02 -5.21 22.99
CA LEU A 384 15.29 -5.71 22.44
C LEU A 384 16.10 -6.49 23.49
N GLU A 385 15.74 -6.36 24.76
CA GLU A 385 16.44 -6.97 25.89
C GLU A 385 15.50 -7.90 26.66
N ILE A 386 16.09 -8.83 27.42
CA ILE A 386 15.33 -9.66 28.37
C ILE A 386 14.97 -8.79 29.58
N GLU A 387 13.72 -8.35 29.60
CA GLU A 387 13.16 -7.52 30.67
C GLU A 387 12.85 -8.34 31.92
N ARG A 388 13.16 -7.82 33.10
CA ARG A 388 12.81 -8.48 34.36
C ARG A 388 11.36 -8.17 34.71
N PRO A 389 10.67 -9.04 35.45
CA PRO A 389 9.32 -8.75 35.94
C PRO A 389 9.23 -7.43 36.73
N SER A 390 10.30 -7.03 37.43
CA SER A 390 10.38 -5.73 38.12
C SER A 390 10.28 -4.55 37.16
N ASP A 391 10.87 -4.64 35.98
CA ASP A 391 10.96 -3.54 35.02
C ASP A 391 9.58 -3.25 34.41
N LEU A 392 8.80 -4.31 34.16
CA LEU A 392 7.38 -4.23 33.79
C LEU A 392 6.55 -3.57 34.90
N HIS A 393 6.72 -4.01 36.15
CA HIS A 393 5.99 -3.43 37.28
C HIS A 393 6.30 -1.95 37.47
N ASP A 394 7.56 -1.54 37.34
CA ASP A 394 7.99 -0.16 37.48
C ASP A 394 7.50 0.72 36.32
N PHE A 395 7.40 0.15 35.11
CA PHE A 395 6.84 0.83 33.94
C PHE A 395 5.34 1.17 34.12
N TRP A 396 4.54 0.21 34.59
CA TRP A 396 3.07 0.38 34.73
C TRP A 396 2.63 1.17 35.96
N ARG A 397 3.49 1.35 36.96
CA ARG A 397 3.13 2.04 38.21
C ARG A 397 3.04 3.57 38.06
N ARG A 398 3.54 4.12 36.95
CA ARG A 398 3.57 5.55 36.66
C ARG A 398 2.43 5.94 35.73
#